data_AF-A0A6P6DKH3-F1
#
_entry.id   AF-A0A6P6DKH3-F1
#
_cell.length_a   1.000
_cell.length_b   1.000
_cell.length_c   1.000
_cell.angle_alpha   90.00
_cell.angle_beta   90.00
_cell.angle_gamma   90.00
#
_symmetry.space_group_name_H-M   'P 1'
#
loop_
_entity.id
_entity.type
_entity.pdbx_description
1 polymer ?
#
loop_
_entity_poly.entity_id
_entity_poly.type
_entity_poly.pdbx_seq_one_letter_code
_entity_poly.pdbx_strand_id
1 'polypeptide(L)'
;MSERKCPVGLMSSVVAPAKEPNAVGPREVELVLVKEQNGVQLTNSTLISAPHSPVEAQERETWGKKIDFLLSVIGFAVDLANVWRFPYLCYKNGGGAFLVPYLLFMVIAGMPLFYMELALGQFNREGAAGVWKICPILKGVGFTVILISLYVGFFYNVIIAWALHYLFSSFSVELPWTHCNNTWNSPNCSDAPTGNASDSPGLNSTFGTTPAAEYFERGVLHLHLSHGIDDLGPPRWQLTACLVLVIVLLYFSLWKGVKTSGKVVWITATMPYVVLTALLLRGLTLPGAIDGIRAYLSVDFYRLCEASVWIDAATQVCFSLGVGFGVLIAFSSYNKFTNNCYRDAILTTSINSLTSFSSGFVVFSFLGYMAQKHSVPIGDVAEDGPGLIFIIYPEAIATLPLSSAWAVVFFIMLLTLGLDSAMGGMESVITGLIDEFQLLHRHRELFTLCIVLGTFLLSLFCVTNGGIYVFTLLDHFAAGTSILFGVLIEAIGVAWFYGVRQFSEDIKQMTGRRPSLYWRLCWKLVSPCFLLFVVVVSVVTFRPPHYGTYVFPAWANALGWAVATSSMAMVPIYAAYKFCSLPGSFREKLAQAITPEKDRELVNRGEVRQFTLRHWLLV
;
A
#
# COMPACT_ATOMS: atom_id res chain seq x y z
N MET A 1 48.76 -19.26 -68.53
CA MET A 1 49.11 -19.55 -67.12
C MET A 1 48.92 -18.26 -66.35
N SER A 2 48.21 -18.12 -65.23
CA SER A 2 47.38 -18.98 -64.35
C SER A 2 46.53 -17.96 -63.57
N GLU A 3 45.22 -18.06 -63.59
CA GLU A 3 44.36 -18.64 -62.53
C GLU A 3 43.79 -17.65 -61.51
N ARG A 4 42.52 -17.93 -61.20
CA ARG A 4 41.53 -17.17 -60.43
C ARG A 4 41.92 -16.98 -58.96
N LYS A 5 41.42 -15.90 -58.34
CA LYS A 5 41.26 -15.81 -56.88
C LYS A 5 39.82 -15.52 -56.45
N CYS A 6 39.45 -16.27 -55.41
CA CYS A 6 38.22 -16.48 -54.64
C CYS A 6 37.24 -15.31 -54.39
N PRO A 7 35.98 -15.64 -54.07
CA PRO A 7 35.03 -14.76 -53.37
C PRO A 7 34.92 -15.09 -51.86
N VAL A 8 34.14 -14.24 -51.17
CA VAL A 8 33.37 -14.41 -49.91
C VAL A 8 33.79 -13.51 -48.74
N GLY A 9 32.81 -12.71 -48.27
CA GLY A 9 32.73 -12.20 -46.90
C GLY A 9 32.39 -10.72 -46.77
N LEU A 10 31.14 -10.30 -47.03
CA LEU A 10 30.67 -8.94 -46.70
C LEU A 10 30.02 -8.96 -45.31
N MET A 11 30.64 -8.29 -44.33
CA MET A 11 30.03 -7.94 -43.05
C MET A 11 29.08 -6.75 -43.24
N SER A 12 27.85 -6.90 -42.74
CA SER A 12 26.82 -5.86 -42.69
C SER A 12 27.06 -4.95 -41.48
N SER A 13 27.22 -3.64 -41.70
CA SER A 13 27.04 -2.61 -40.67
C SER A 13 25.72 -1.88 -40.93
N VAL A 14 24.76 -2.05 -40.02
CA VAL A 14 23.49 -1.32 -40.04
C VAL A 14 23.72 0.07 -39.44
N VAL A 15 23.61 1.10 -40.27
CA VAL A 15 23.48 2.51 -39.87
C VAL A 15 22.01 2.88 -39.92
N ALA A 16 21.51 3.54 -38.87
CA ALA A 16 20.12 3.99 -38.74
C ALA A 16 19.75 5.06 -39.79
N PRO A 17 18.52 5.07 -40.34
CA PRO A 17 18.09 6.18 -41.19
C PRO A 17 17.38 7.28 -40.37
N ALA A 18 17.77 8.51 -40.69
CA ALA A 18 17.18 9.75 -40.23
C ALA A 18 15.78 9.98 -40.84
N LYS A 19 14.99 10.79 -40.14
CA LYS A 19 13.58 11.11 -40.41
C LYS A 19 13.50 12.33 -41.36
N GLU A 20 12.95 12.18 -42.56
CA GLU A 20 12.61 13.30 -43.46
C GLU A 20 11.15 13.76 -43.29
N PRO A 21 10.83 15.06 -43.51
CA PRO A 21 9.51 15.62 -43.26
C PRO A 21 8.62 15.71 -44.52
N ASN A 22 7.32 15.42 -44.31
CA ASN A 22 6.16 15.84 -45.12
C ASN A 22 6.25 15.76 -46.66
N ALA A 23 5.83 14.62 -47.22
CA ALA A 23 5.37 14.51 -48.60
C ALA A 23 3.90 14.06 -48.63
N VAL A 24 3.03 14.90 -49.18
CA VAL A 24 1.61 14.59 -49.45
C VAL A 24 1.55 13.65 -50.65
N GLY A 25 1.17 12.38 -50.43
CA GLY A 25 0.91 11.40 -51.50
C GLY A 25 -0.52 11.50 -52.06
N PRO A 26 -0.78 10.95 -53.26
CA PRO A 26 -2.00 11.20 -54.03
C PRO A 26 -3.22 10.51 -53.43
N ARG A 27 -4.38 11.18 -53.50
CA ARG A 27 -5.68 10.64 -53.07
C ARG A 27 -6.24 9.72 -54.16
N GLU A 28 -6.44 8.44 -53.84
CA GLU A 28 -7.23 7.54 -54.68
C GLU A 28 -8.72 7.92 -54.59
N VAL A 29 -9.38 8.02 -55.75
CA VAL A 29 -10.82 8.24 -55.89
C VAL A 29 -11.39 6.99 -56.53
N GLU A 30 -12.19 6.23 -55.78
CA GLU A 30 -12.89 5.07 -56.32
C GLU A 30 -14.22 5.51 -56.94
N LEU A 31 -14.33 5.39 -58.27
CA LEU A 31 -15.54 5.70 -59.04
C LEU A 31 -16.44 4.46 -59.06
N VAL A 32 -17.52 4.47 -58.27
CA VAL A 32 -18.57 3.45 -58.36
C VAL A 32 -19.49 3.79 -59.54
N LEU A 33 -19.35 3.04 -60.64
CA LEU A 33 -20.26 3.07 -61.78
C LEU A 33 -21.53 2.28 -61.45
N VAL A 34 -22.62 2.97 -61.11
CA VAL A 34 -23.96 2.38 -61.06
C VAL A 34 -24.56 2.47 -62.46
N LYS A 35 -24.81 1.32 -63.09
CA LYS A 35 -25.54 1.23 -64.36
C LYS A 35 -27.01 0.96 -64.05
N GLU A 36 -27.93 1.86 -64.42
CA GLU A 36 -29.26 1.45 -64.93
C GLU A 36 -30.09 2.54 -65.60
N GLN A 37 -31.15 2.08 -66.26
CA GLN A 37 -31.96 2.67 -67.33
C GLN A 37 -32.67 3.98 -66.95
N ASN A 38 -32.78 4.89 -67.93
CA ASN A 38 -33.61 6.11 -67.96
C ASN A 38 -32.95 7.42 -67.44
N GLY A 39 -31.89 7.87 -68.12
CA GLY A 39 -31.90 9.20 -68.76
C GLY A 39 -31.80 10.50 -67.94
N VAL A 40 -31.52 10.49 -66.63
CA VAL A 40 -31.20 11.73 -65.88
C VAL A 40 -30.01 11.51 -64.94
N GLN A 41 -28.90 12.22 -65.16
CA GLN A 41 -27.74 12.21 -64.26
C GLN A 41 -27.92 13.25 -63.13
N LEU A 42 -27.97 12.78 -61.89
CA LEU A 42 -27.86 13.63 -60.69
C LEU A 42 -26.52 13.33 -60.01
N THR A 43 -25.56 14.26 -60.11
CA THR A 43 -24.28 14.16 -59.39
C THR A 43 -24.43 14.74 -57.99
N ASN A 44 -24.80 13.90 -57.01
CA ASN A 44 -24.70 14.26 -55.60
C ASN A 44 -23.28 13.94 -55.09
N SER A 45 -22.47 14.99 -54.91
CA SER A 45 -21.19 14.92 -54.21
C SER A 45 -21.40 15.02 -52.70
N THR A 46 -21.82 13.93 -52.06
CA THR A 46 -21.70 13.83 -50.60
C THR A 46 -20.24 13.57 -50.23
N LEU A 47 -19.58 14.60 -49.70
CA LEU A 47 -18.30 14.47 -49.00
C LEU A 47 -18.51 13.60 -47.76
N ILE A 48 -18.25 12.30 -47.89
CA ILE A 48 -18.03 11.44 -46.73
C ILE A 48 -16.69 11.89 -46.14
N SER A 49 -16.74 12.54 -44.98
CA SER A 49 -15.55 12.76 -44.17
C SER A 49 -14.84 11.42 -43.99
N ALA A 50 -13.55 11.39 -44.33
CA ALA A 50 -12.71 10.22 -44.06
C ALA A 50 -13.01 9.68 -42.66
N PRO A 51 -13.06 8.34 -42.47
CA PRO A 51 -13.21 7.80 -41.13
C PRO A 51 -12.13 8.46 -40.28
N HIS A 52 -12.54 9.12 -39.19
CA HIS A 52 -11.60 9.52 -38.15
C HIS A 52 -10.70 8.31 -37.96
N SER A 53 -9.41 8.47 -38.23
CA SER A 53 -8.41 7.50 -37.80
C SER A 53 -8.77 7.18 -36.35
N PRO A 54 -9.04 5.91 -36.00
CA PRO A 54 -9.31 5.59 -34.62
C PRO A 54 -8.16 6.19 -33.85
N VAL A 55 -8.47 7.00 -32.82
CA VAL A 55 -7.48 7.35 -31.80
C VAL A 55 -6.81 6.02 -31.49
N GLU A 56 -5.54 5.85 -31.87
CA GLU A 56 -4.81 4.60 -31.62
C GLU A 56 -5.05 4.32 -30.14
N ALA A 57 -5.85 3.29 -29.84
CA ALA A 57 -6.13 2.90 -28.48
C ALA A 57 -4.78 2.43 -27.97
N GLN A 58 -4.07 3.34 -27.29
CA GLN A 58 -2.69 3.13 -26.88
C GLN A 58 -2.69 1.86 -26.04
N GLU A 59 -2.07 0.79 -26.55
CA GLU A 59 -2.12 -0.52 -25.88
C GLU A 59 -1.53 -0.36 -24.48
N ARG A 60 -2.37 -0.50 -23.45
CA ARG A 60 -1.94 -0.41 -22.06
C ARG A 60 -0.84 -1.43 -21.83
N GLU A 61 0.26 -0.95 -21.24
CA GLU A 61 1.40 -1.80 -20.91
C GLU A 61 0.97 -3.01 -20.07
N THR A 62 1.76 -4.09 -20.13
CA THR A 62 1.50 -5.30 -19.36
C THR A 62 2.76 -5.77 -18.67
N TRP A 63 2.56 -6.54 -17.59
CA TRP A 63 3.65 -7.21 -16.88
C TRP A 63 4.45 -8.11 -17.82
N GLY A 64 5.78 -8.12 -17.67
CA GLY A 64 6.66 -8.95 -18.49
C GLY A 64 6.35 -10.44 -18.32
N LYS A 65 6.19 -10.88 -17.06
CA LYS A 65 5.75 -12.23 -16.70
C LYS A 65 4.66 -12.16 -15.63
N LYS A 66 3.84 -13.21 -15.56
CA LYS A 66 2.80 -13.34 -14.52
C LYS A 66 3.39 -13.29 -13.09
N ILE A 67 4.58 -13.85 -12.91
CA ILE A 67 5.24 -13.86 -11.60
C ILE A 67 5.70 -12.46 -11.18
N ASP A 68 5.99 -11.56 -12.12
CA ASP A 68 6.35 -10.17 -11.80
C ASP A 68 5.15 -9.46 -11.14
N PHE A 69 3.94 -9.67 -11.65
CA PHE A 69 2.70 -9.23 -11.02
C PHE A 69 2.53 -9.85 -9.63
N LEU A 70 2.65 -11.19 -9.52
CA LEU A 70 2.42 -11.89 -8.26
C LEU A 70 3.40 -11.44 -7.17
N LEU A 71 4.69 -11.31 -7.49
CA LEU A 71 5.71 -10.79 -6.56
C LEU A 71 5.46 -9.32 -6.21
N SER A 72 4.99 -8.49 -7.15
CA SER A 72 4.65 -7.09 -6.86
C SER A 72 3.48 -6.98 -5.87
N VAL A 73 2.44 -7.81 -6.03
CA VAL A 73 1.30 -7.81 -5.11
C VAL A 73 1.70 -8.41 -3.75
N ILE A 74 2.52 -9.48 -3.73
CA ILE A 74 3.04 -10.05 -2.48
C ILE A 74 3.94 -9.05 -1.76
N GLY A 75 4.88 -8.40 -2.44
CA GLY A 75 5.78 -7.41 -1.85
C GLY A 75 5.03 -6.17 -1.36
N PHE A 76 3.94 -5.78 -2.02
CA PHE A 76 3.07 -4.72 -1.50
C PHE A 76 2.34 -5.14 -0.23
N ALA A 77 1.73 -6.32 -0.22
CA ALA A 77 0.93 -6.81 0.91
C ALA A 77 1.80 -7.21 2.11
N VAL A 78 3.01 -7.71 1.88
CA VAL A 78 3.95 -8.10 2.94
C VAL A 78 4.88 -6.94 3.23
N ASP A 79 4.59 -6.23 4.31
CA ASP A 79 5.25 -5.00 4.68
C ASP A 79 5.78 -5.04 6.14
N LEU A 80 6.16 -3.87 6.66
CA LEU A 80 6.58 -3.70 8.05
C LEU A 80 5.47 -4.09 9.06
N ALA A 81 4.19 -3.89 8.72
CA ALA A 81 3.04 -4.24 9.56
C ALA A 81 2.95 -5.73 9.86
N ASN A 82 3.36 -6.59 8.92
CA ASN A 82 3.45 -8.03 9.16
C ASN A 82 4.49 -8.38 10.24
N VAL A 83 5.56 -7.59 10.38
CA VAL A 83 6.65 -7.86 11.33
C VAL A 83 6.39 -7.20 12.69
N TRP A 84 6.02 -5.91 12.74
CA TRP A 84 5.92 -5.22 14.03
C TRP A 84 4.54 -5.23 14.69
N ARG A 85 3.46 -5.32 13.91
CA ARG A 85 2.11 -4.98 14.38
C ARG A 85 1.28 -6.23 14.58
N PHE A 86 1.27 -7.14 13.61
CA PHE A 86 0.55 -8.40 13.75
C PHE A 86 1.01 -9.20 15.00
N PRO A 87 2.31 -9.41 15.25
CA PRO A 87 2.75 -10.16 16.43
C PRO A 87 2.37 -9.48 17.73
N TYR A 88 2.54 -8.15 17.80
CA TYR A 88 2.13 -7.35 18.95
C TYR A 88 0.62 -7.47 19.22
N LEU A 89 -0.22 -7.34 18.19
CA LEU A 89 -1.67 -7.47 18.30
C LEU A 89 -2.09 -8.86 18.74
N CYS A 90 -1.44 -9.93 18.25
CA CYS A 90 -1.67 -11.28 18.76
C CYS A 90 -1.46 -11.31 20.28
N TYR A 91 -0.30 -10.88 20.77
CA TYR A 91 -0.01 -10.90 22.20
C TYR A 91 -0.95 -10.06 23.03
N LYS A 92 -1.19 -8.80 22.63
CA LYS A 92 -2.09 -7.86 23.32
C LYS A 92 -3.52 -8.42 23.45
N ASN A 93 -4.00 -9.11 22.42
CA ASN A 93 -5.40 -9.52 22.29
C ASN A 93 -5.66 -11.00 22.62
N GLY A 94 -4.86 -11.58 23.52
CA GLY A 94 -5.07 -12.94 24.03
C GLY A 94 -4.33 -14.04 23.25
N GLY A 95 -3.19 -13.70 22.66
CA GLY A 95 -2.25 -14.57 21.96
C GLY A 95 -2.90 -15.35 20.81
N GLY A 96 -2.89 -16.68 20.92
CA GLY A 96 -3.49 -17.58 19.95
C GLY A 96 -5.01 -17.40 19.80
N ALA A 97 -5.71 -16.86 20.80
CA ALA A 97 -7.15 -16.58 20.69
C ALA A 97 -7.44 -15.52 19.61
N PHE A 98 -6.56 -14.54 19.43
CA PHE A 98 -6.68 -13.49 18.41
C PHE A 98 -6.71 -14.02 16.97
N LEU A 99 -6.16 -15.22 16.72
CA LEU A 99 -6.22 -15.84 15.40
C LEU A 99 -7.65 -16.15 14.96
N VAL A 100 -8.58 -16.35 15.91
CA VAL A 100 -10.00 -16.59 15.61
C VAL A 100 -10.65 -15.38 14.91
N PRO A 101 -10.70 -14.18 15.52
CA PRO A 101 -11.25 -13.00 14.86
C PRO A 101 -10.43 -12.62 13.62
N TYR A 102 -9.10 -12.74 13.65
CA TYR A 102 -8.24 -12.43 12.50
C TYR A 102 -8.56 -13.31 11.28
N LEU A 103 -8.59 -14.63 11.44
CA LEU A 103 -8.90 -15.56 10.33
C LEU A 103 -10.34 -15.42 9.87
N LEU A 104 -11.28 -15.18 10.79
CA LEU A 104 -12.66 -14.91 10.41
C LEU A 104 -12.72 -13.69 9.49
N PHE A 105 -12.10 -12.56 9.87
CA PHE A 105 -12.09 -11.36 9.03
C PHE A 105 -11.33 -11.52 7.74
N MET A 106 -10.23 -12.27 7.75
CA MET A 106 -9.50 -12.61 6.54
C MET A 106 -10.42 -13.34 5.55
N VAL A 107 -11.24 -14.27 6.01
CA VAL A 107 -12.15 -15.04 5.16
C VAL A 107 -13.35 -14.19 4.73
N ILE A 108 -14.08 -13.55 5.65
CA ILE A 108 -15.37 -12.91 5.34
C ILE A 108 -15.26 -11.52 4.72
N ALA A 109 -14.16 -10.79 4.97
CA ALA A 109 -13.99 -9.41 4.53
C ALA A 109 -12.71 -9.21 3.71
N GLY A 110 -11.54 -9.54 4.27
CA GLY A 110 -10.24 -9.27 3.67
C GLY A 110 -10.07 -9.88 2.28
N MET A 111 -10.13 -11.21 2.19
CA MET A 111 -9.96 -11.96 0.94
C MET A 111 -11.04 -11.61 -0.11
N PRO A 112 -12.33 -11.47 0.24
CA PRO A 112 -13.35 -10.98 -0.69
C PRO A 112 -13.02 -9.60 -1.25
N LEU A 113 -12.70 -8.61 -0.41
CA LEU A 113 -12.43 -7.25 -0.88
C LEU A 113 -11.15 -7.19 -1.72
N PHE A 114 -10.12 -7.93 -1.33
CA PHE A 114 -8.90 -8.10 -2.11
C PHE A 114 -9.19 -8.68 -3.51
N TYR A 115 -10.02 -9.73 -3.57
CA TYR A 115 -10.43 -10.31 -4.85
C TYR A 115 -11.28 -9.33 -5.68
N MET A 116 -12.14 -8.55 -5.03
CA MET A 116 -12.95 -7.52 -5.68
C MET A 116 -12.07 -6.48 -6.38
N GLU A 117 -11.10 -5.90 -5.68
CA GLU A 117 -10.18 -4.89 -6.24
C GLU A 117 -9.36 -5.44 -7.41
N LEU A 118 -8.79 -6.65 -7.27
CA LEU A 118 -8.02 -7.28 -8.35
C LEU A 118 -8.87 -7.57 -9.59
N ALA A 119 -10.11 -8.04 -9.40
CA ALA A 119 -11.02 -8.26 -10.51
C ALA A 119 -11.46 -6.94 -11.16
N LEU A 120 -11.73 -5.93 -10.34
CA LEU A 120 -12.20 -4.62 -10.77
C LEU A 120 -11.14 -3.89 -11.61
N GLY A 121 -9.88 -3.88 -11.16
CA GLY A 121 -8.78 -3.28 -11.92
C GLY A 121 -8.46 -4.05 -13.21
N GLN A 122 -8.42 -5.39 -13.16
CA GLN A 122 -8.15 -6.22 -14.35
C GLN A 122 -9.23 -6.08 -15.43
N PHE A 123 -10.51 -6.00 -15.04
CA PHE A 123 -11.61 -5.89 -16.01
C PHE A 123 -11.62 -4.54 -16.72
N ASN A 124 -11.51 -3.45 -15.95
CA ASN A 124 -11.63 -2.10 -16.48
C ASN A 124 -10.34 -1.61 -17.14
N ARG A 125 -9.18 -2.16 -16.76
CA ARG A 125 -7.86 -1.75 -17.23
C ARG A 125 -7.60 -0.26 -17.06
N GLU A 126 -8.00 0.27 -15.91
CA GLU A 126 -7.79 1.66 -15.48
C GLU A 126 -7.36 1.70 -14.01
N GLY A 127 -6.71 2.80 -13.61
CA GLY A 127 -6.28 3.07 -12.25
C GLY A 127 -7.43 3.44 -11.31
N ALA A 128 -7.09 3.73 -10.06
CA ALA A 128 -8.05 3.89 -8.96
C ALA A 128 -9.15 4.94 -9.22
N ALA A 129 -8.88 6.04 -9.93
CA ALA A 129 -9.90 7.03 -10.31
C ALA A 129 -10.68 6.64 -11.58
N GLY A 130 -9.98 6.14 -12.61
CA GLY A 130 -10.59 5.78 -13.90
C GLY A 130 -11.57 4.61 -13.80
N VAL A 131 -11.28 3.65 -12.92
CA VAL A 131 -12.13 2.46 -12.69
C VAL A 131 -13.58 2.82 -12.34
N TRP A 132 -13.82 3.97 -11.72
CA TRP A 132 -15.14 4.47 -11.34
C TRP A 132 -15.99 4.98 -12.50
N LYS A 133 -15.54 4.82 -13.76
CA LYS A 133 -16.43 4.88 -14.93
C LYS A 133 -17.58 3.87 -14.85
N ILE A 134 -17.47 2.85 -13.98
CA ILE A 134 -18.58 1.95 -13.63
C ILE A 134 -19.72 2.65 -12.88
N CYS A 135 -19.45 3.72 -12.15
CA CYS A 135 -20.44 4.49 -11.41
C CYS A 135 -19.95 5.95 -11.25
N PRO A 136 -20.23 6.82 -12.24
CA PRO A 136 -19.65 8.17 -12.30
C PRO A 136 -19.87 9.05 -11.07
N ILE A 137 -20.98 8.87 -10.33
CA ILE A 137 -21.26 9.62 -9.09
C ILE A 137 -20.28 9.28 -7.96
N LEU A 138 -19.76 8.05 -7.94
CA LEU A 138 -18.84 7.54 -6.92
C LEU A 138 -17.37 7.67 -7.31
N LYS A 139 -17.06 8.39 -8.39
CA LYS A 139 -15.66 8.60 -8.81
C LYS A 139 -14.79 9.34 -7.79
N GLY A 140 -15.40 10.03 -6.83
CA GLY A 140 -14.71 10.57 -5.65
C GLY A 140 -14.05 9.50 -4.77
N VAL A 141 -14.50 8.24 -4.81
CA VAL A 141 -13.85 7.12 -4.09
C VAL A 141 -12.44 6.91 -4.61
N GLY A 142 -12.24 6.92 -5.94
CA GLY A 142 -10.90 6.80 -6.51
C GLY A 142 -9.96 7.93 -6.11
N PHE A 143 -10.45 9.18 -6.04
CA PHE A 143 -9.67 10.31 -5.55
C PHE A 143 -9.39 10.22 -4.04
N THR A 144 -10.33 9.69 -3.25
CA THR A 144 -10.14 9.41 -1.82
C THR A 144 -8.95 8.47 -1.62
N VAL A 145 -8.96 7.36 -2.36
CA VAL A 145 -7.91 6.34 -2.30
C VAL A 145 -6.55 6.87 -2.76
N ILE A 146 -6.51 7.66 -3.84
CA ILE A 146 -5.28 8.33 -4.30
C ILE A 146 -4.72 9.27 -3.22
N LEU A 147 -5.59 10.05 -2.56
CA LEU A 147 -5.16 11.00 -1.53
C LEU A 147 -4.64 10.30 -0.28
N ILE A 148 -5.28 9.21 0.13
CA ILE A 148 -4.82 8.36 1.25
C ILE A 148 -3.44 7.79 0.94
N SER A 149 -3.24 7.20 -0.24
CA SER A 149 -1.94 6.65 -0.67
C SER A 149 -0.85 7.72 -0.71
N LEU A 150 -1.21 8.96 -1.09
CA LEU A 150 -0.30 10.10 -1.04
C LEU A 150 0.08 10.48 0.41
N TYR A 151 -0.89 10.53 1.33
CA TYR A 151 -0.63 10.80 2.75
C TYR A 151 0.25 9.74 3.40
N VAL A 152 0.01 8.47 3.10
CA VAL A 152 0.85 7.36 3.58
C VAL A 152 2.27 7.48 3.04
N GLY A 153 2.44 7.88 1.78
CA GLY A 153 3.74 8.18 1.19
C GLY A 153 4.54 9.25 1.96
N PHE A 154 3.90 10.18 2.68
CA PHE A 154 4.60 11.23 3.42
C PHE A 154 5.35 10.70 4.65
N PHE A 155 4.76 9.77 5.39
CA PHE A 155 5.37 9.27 6.63
C PHE A 155 6.01 7.89 6.45
N TYR A 156 5.50 7.04 5.55
CA TYR A 156 6.03 5.69 5.36
C TYR A 156 7.47 5.68 4.83
N ASN A 157 7.80 6.60 3.92
CA ASN A 157 9.16 6.77 3.39
C ASN A 157 10.20 7.13 4.48
N VAL A 158 9.75 7.69 5.60
CA VAL A 158 10.60 8.05 6.74
C VAL A 158 11.06 6.80 7.49
N ILE A 159 10.21 5.77 7.58
CA ILE A 159 10.57 4.47 8.18
C ILE A 159 11.70 3.82 7.38
N ILE A 160 11.60 3.89 6.05
CA ILE A 160 12.63 3.39 5.13
C ILE A 160 13.93 4.18 5.31
N ALA A 161 13.84 5.50 5.52
CA ALA A 161 15.00 6.33 5.80
C ALA A 161 15.66 6.00 7.15
N TRP A 162 14.89 5.68 8.19
CA TRP A 162 15.41 5.17 9.46
C TRP A 162 16.11 3.81 9.28
N ALA A 163 15.48 2.87 8.56
CA ALA A 163 16.10 1.57 8.26
C ALA A 163 17.43 1.72 7.49
N LEU A 164 17.48 2.65 6.53
CA LEU A 164 18.69 2.95 5.78
C LEU A 164 19.78 3.61 6.66
N HIS A 165 19.40 4.50 7.58
CA HIS A 165 20.32 5.08 8.55
C HIS A 165 20.96 4.01 9.43
N TYR A 166 20.15 3.12 10.00
CA TYR A 166 20.63 1.99 10.80
C TYR A 166 21.48 1.01 9.97
N LEU A 167 21.14 0.77 8.70
CA LEU A 167 21.96 -0.03 7.80
C LEU A 167 23.36 0.56 7.66
N PHE A 168 23.48 1.88 7.43
CA PHE A 168 24.78 2.54 7.36
C PHE A 168 25.55 2.48 8.69
N SER A 169 24.86 2.67 9.80
CA SER A 169 25.44 2.56 11.15
C SER A 169 25.85 1.13 11.53
N SER A 170 25.30 0.11 10.86
CA SER A 170 25.64 -1.30 11.08
C SER A 170 26.98 -1.72 10.45
N PHE A 171 27.57 -0.91 9.55
CA PHE A 171 28.90 -1.15 8.98
C PHE A 171 30.01 -0.70 9.95
N SER A 172 29.94 -1.19 11.18
CA SER A 172 30.84 -0.94 12.30
C SER A 172 31.21 -2.26 12.97
N VAL A 173 32.40 -2.33 13.58
CA VAL A 173 32.83 -3.52 14.33
C VAL A 173 32.02 -3.63 15.63
N GLU A 174 31.81 -2.52 16.31
CA GLU A 174 30.93 -2.39 17.46
C GLU A 174 29.73 -1.54 17.07
N LEU A 175 28.53 -2.10 17.27
CA LEU A 175 27.28 -1.43 16.93
C LEU A 175 27.03 -0.24 17.87
N PRO A 176 26.56 0.92 17.39
CA PRO A 176 26.48 2.13 18.20
C PRO A 176 25.42 2.08 19.31
N TRP A 177 24.51 1.12 19.28
CA TRP A 177 23.46 0.90 20.30
C TRP A 177 23.81 -0.19 21.33
N THR A 178 25.09 -0.58 21.46
CA THR A 178 25.51 -1.59 22.44
C THR A 178 25.79 -1.04 23.83
N HIS A 179 26.27 0.20 23.93
CA HIS A 179 26.80 0.78 25.15
C HIS A 179 26.24 2.18 25.44
N CYS A 180 26.19 2.55 26.71
CA CYS A 180 25.81 3.87 27.19
C CYS A 180 26.96 4.91 27.18
N ASN A 181 28.13 4.55 26.66
CA ASN A 181 29.31 5.42 26.64
C ASN A 181 29.45 6.25 25.35
N ASN A 182 28.34 6.81 24.87
CA ASN A 182 28.34 7.69 23.69
C ASN A 182 27.95 9.12 24.04
N THR A 183 28.22 10.05 23.13
CA THR A 183 27.96 11.49 23.32
C THR A 183 26.49 11.85 23.44
N TRP A 184 25.58 11.01 22.92
CA TRP A 184 24.13 11.22 23.01
C TRP A 184 23.51 10.64 24.28
N ASN A 185 24.25 9.81 25.03
CA ASN A 185 23.69 9.10 26.17
C ASN A 185 23.41 10.04 27.35
N SER A 186 22.35 9.73 28.09
CA SER A 186 22.01 10.43 29.33
C SER A 186 22.67 9.76 30.55
N PRO A 187 22.78 10.45 31.69
CA PRO A 187 23.24 9.83 32.94
C PRO A 187 22.35 8.68 33.43
N ASN A 188 21.12 8.57 32.92
CA ASN A 188 20.16 7.52 33.30
C ASN A 188 20.27 6.25 32.44
N CYS A 189 21.14 6.25 31.43
CA CYS A 189 21.38 5.09 30.58
C CYS A 189 22.07 3.98 31.38
N SER A 190 21.56 2.75 31.28
CA SER A 190 22.14 1.60 31.97
C SER A 190 22.55 0.48 31.02
N ASP A 191 23.83 0.09 31.06
CA ASP A 191 24.38 -1.08 30.35
C ASP A 191 24.01 -2.43 31.01
N ALA A 192 23.62 -2.39 32.29
CA ALA A 192 23.41 -3.58 33.11
C ALA A 192 21.93 -4.03 33.11
N PRO A 193 21.65 -5.36 33.15
CA PRO A 193 20.33 -5.85 33.53
C PRO A 193 20.02 -5.35 34.94
N THR A 194 18.84 -4.80 35.15
CA THR A 194 18.32 -4.32 36.45
C THR A 194 18.14 -5.47 37.44
N GLY A 195 19.24 -6.08 37.88
CA GLY A 195 19.25 -7.30 38.70
C GLY A 195 20.22 -7.28 39.88
N ASN A 196 21.09 -6.28 40.03
CA ASN A 196 21.99 -6.14 41.19
C ASN A 196 21.96 -4.70 41.75
N ALA A 197 20.79 -4.20 42.10
CA ALA A 197 20.65 -3.03 42.96
C ALA A 197 20.56 -3.47 44.43
N SER A 198 21.64 -4.05 44.95
CA SER A 198 21.92 -4.00 46.39
C SER A 198 22.64 -2.67 46.65
N ASP A 199 22.06 -1.85 47.52
CA ASP A 199 22.62 -0.63 48.13
C ASP A 199 22.40 0.72 47.41
N SER A 200 21.17 1.23 47.41
CA SER A 200 20.89 2.62 47.85
C SER A 200 19.37 2.85 48.09
N PRO A 201 18.91 3.22 49.30
CA PRO A 201 17.52 3.58 49.54
C PRO A 201 17.36 5.07 49.25
N GLY A 202 17.03 5.45 48.00
CA GLY A 202 16.86 6.87 47.71
C GLY A 202 16.80 7.29 46.25
N LEU A 203 16.14 6.55 45.36
CA LEU A 203 15.52 7.12 44.17
C LEU A 203 14.46 6.12 43.68
N ASN A 204 13.21 6.56 43.57
CA ASN A 204 12.19 5.82 42.83
C ASN A 204 12.64 5.77 41.36
N SER A 205 13.45 4.78 41.00
CA SER A 205 13.95 4.57 39.65
C SER A 205 12.82 4.06 38.77
N THR A 206 12.09 5.00 38.17
CA THR A 206 11.54 4.83 36.81
C THR A 206 12.62 4.20 35.93
N PHE A 207 12.28 3.12 35.23
CA PHE A 207 13.09 2.40 34.24
C PHE A 207 14.31 3.17 33.74
N GLY A 208 15.52 2.64 33.99
CA GLY A 208 16.71 3.09 33.27
C GLY A 208 16.52 2.85 31.77
N THR A 209 16.80 3.85 30.94
CA THR A 209 16.66 3.77 29.49
C THR A 209 17.74 2.86 28.91
N THR A 210 17.38 1.96 27.99
CA THR A 210 18.36 1.05 27.37
C THR A 210 19.26 1.80 26.38
N PRO A 211 20.50 1.32 26.12
CA PRO A 211 21.39 1.95 25.14
C PRO A 211 20.75 2.10 23.75
N ALA A 212 19.94 1.11 23.35
CA ALA A 212 19.23 1.12 22.07
C ALA A 212 18.09 2.15 22.03
N ALA A 213 17.35 2.30 23.14
CA ALA A 213 16.30 3.32 23.24
C ALA A 213 16.90 4.73 23.13
N GLU A 214 17.98 5.00 23.86
CA GLU A 214 18.66 6.29 23.78
C GLU A 214 19.34 6.52 22.42
N TYR A 215 19.85 5.48 21.78
CA TYR A 215 20.38 5.59 20.43
C TYR A 215 19.28 6.04 19.45
N PHE A 216 18.09 5.44 19.50
CA PHE A 216 16.98 5.85 18.62
C PHE A 216 16.48 7.26 18.95
N GLU A 217 16.08 7.51 20.20
CA GLU A 217 15.43 8.76 20.59
C GLU A 217 16.40 9.94 20.61
N ARG A 218 17.61 9.75 21.16
CA ARG A 218 18.58 10.84 21.35
C ARG A 218 19.64 10.89 20.27
N GLY A 219 20.13 9.75 19.79
CA GLY A 219 21.15 9.69 18.73
C GLY A 219 20.58 9.93 17.33
N VAL A 220 19.56 9.16 16.93
CA VAL A 220 18.98 9.20 15.58
C VAL A 220 17.99 10.37 15.45
N LEU A 221 16.94 10.37 16.27
CA LEU A 221 15.83 11.32 16.17
C LEU A 221 16.14 12.70 16.77
N HIS A 222 17.02 12.79 17.79
CA HIS A 222 17.21 14.01 18.58
C HIS A 222 15.92 14.53 19.25
N LEU A 223 15.04 13.60 19.65
CA LEU A 223 13.73 13.91 20.23
C LEU A 223 13.82 14.75 21.50
N HIS A 224 14.88 14.57 22.29
CA HIS A 224 15.14 15.34 23.52
C HIS A 224 15.30 16.86 23.30
N LEU A 225 15.49 17.31 22.05
CA LEU A 225 15.55 18.73 21.70
C LEU A 225 14.18 19.33 21.35
N SER A 226 13.13 18.50 21.28
CA SER A 226 11.77 18.91 20.94
C SER A 226 10.86 18.74 22.16
N HIS A 227 10.09 19.78 22.47
CA HIS A 227 9.11 19.75 23.55
C HIS A 227 7.72 19.25 23.13
N GLY A 228 7.51 18.95 21.84
CA GLY A 228 6.23 18.50 21.31
C GLY A 228 6.06 18.83 19.82
N ILE A 229 4.86 18.61 19.30
CA ILE A 229 4.54 18.88 17.89
C ILE A 229 4.58 20.39 17.54
N ASP A 230 4.43 21.27 18.53
CA ASP A 230 4.57 22.73 18.38
C ASP A 230 6.03 23.16 18.11
N ASP A 231 7.01 22.33 18.50
CA ASP A 231 8.44 22.61 18.38
C ASP A 231 9.15 21.48 17.65
N LEU A 232 9.05 21.50 16.32
CA LEU A 232 9.65 20.47 15.47
C LEU A 232 11.19 20.55 15.40
N GLY A 233 11.77 21.74 15.60
CA GLY A 233 13.18 21.97 15.36
C GLY A 233 13.61 21.80 13.89
N PRO A 234 14.92 21.88 13.58
CA PRO A 234 15.43 21.75 12.22
C PRO A 234 15.39 20.30 11.70
N PRO A 235 15.31 20.10 10.37
CA PRO A 235 15.43 18.78 9.75
C PRO A 235 16.83 18.19 9.97
N ARG A 236 16.87 16.92 10.37
CA ARG A 236 18.12 16.20 10.62
C ARG A 236 18.81 15.88 9.30
N TRP A 237 20.02 16.38 9.09
CA TRP A 237 20.71 16.23 7.80
C TRP A 237 21.02 14.76 7.47
N GLN A 238 21.38 13.93 8.47
CA GLN A 238 21.68 12.50 8.24
C GLN A 238 20.45 11.74 7.73
N LEU A 239 19.31 11.95 8.39
CA LEU A 239 18.04 11.34 8.00
C LEU A 239 17.51 11.95 6.69
N THR A 240 17.73 13.24 6.46
CA THR A 240 17.40 13.90 5.20
C THR A 240 18.19 13.30 4.04
N ALA A 241 19.49 13.03 4.22
CA ALA A 241 20.31 12.35 3.21
C ALA A 241 19.83 10.91 2.94
N CYS A 242 19.46 10.18 4.00
CA CYS A 242 18.86 8.84 3.84
C CYS A 242 17.52 8.91 3.08
N LEU A 243 16.67 9.88 3.41
CA LEU A 243 15.41 10.11 2.72
C LEU A 243 15.63 10.46 1.24
N VAL A 244 16.60 11.32 0.91
CA VAL A 244 16.97 11.60 -0.49
C VAL A 244 17.35 10.31 -1.22
N LEU A 245 18.13 9.42 -0.59
CA LEU A 245 18.49 8.15 -1.21
C LEU A 245 17.27 7.24 -1.43
N VAL A 246 16.36 7.15 -0.45
CA VAL A 246 15.09 6.40 -0.59
C VAL A 246 14.27 6.91 -1.77
N ILE A 247 14.13 8.23 -1.90
CA ILE A 247 13.38 8.90 -2.97
C ILE A 247 14.04 8.65 -4.33
N VAL A 248 15.37 8.66 -4.41
CA VAL A 248 16.11 8.30 -5.63
C VAL A 248 15.87 6.84 -6.02
N LEU A 249 15.91 5.91 -5.06
CA LEU A 249 15.62 4.49 -5.29
C LEU A 249 14.17 4.29 -5.78
N LEU A 250 13.19 4.97 -5.16
CA LEU A 250 11.79 4.93 -5.57
C LEU A 250 11.59 5.49 -6.98
N TYR A 251 12.19 6.64 -7.28
CA TYR A 251 12.09 7.25 -8.60
C TYR A 251 12.58 6.31 -9.70
N PHE A 252 13.80 5.77 -9.59
CA PHE A 252 14.35 4.89 -10.62
C PHE A 252 13.60 3.55 -10.74
N SER A 253 13.01 3.07 -9.65
CA SER A 253 12.18 1.86 -9.67
C SER A 253 10.86 2.08 -10.43
N LEU A 254 10.27 3.27 -10.31
CA LEU A 254 8.96 3.62 -10.89
C LEU A 254 9.03 4.35 -12.25
N TRP A 255 10.20 4.85 -12.67
CA TRP A 255 10.28 5.78 -13.82
C TRP A 255 9.74 5.20 -15.14
N LYS A 256 9.87 3.89 -15.35
CA LYS A 256 9.35 3.15 -16.51
C LYS A 256 8.15 2.27 -16.14
N GLY A 257 7.50 2.59 -15.03
CA GLY A 257 6.34 1.88 -14.49
C GLY A 257 6.60 0.40 -14.20
N VAL A 258 5.59 -0.42 -14.46
CA VAL A 258 5.60 -1.86 -14.13
C VAL A 258 6.73 -2.67 -14.79
N LYS A 259 7.34 -2.17 -15.87
CA LYS A 259 8.47 -2.85 -16.54
C LYS A 259 9.77 -2.81 -15.74
N THR A 260 10.03 -1.72 -15.01
CA THR A 260 11.19 -1.62 -14.10
C THR A 260 10.83 -2.13 -12.72
N SER A 261 9.68 -1.73 -12.19
CA SER A 261 9.19 -2.19 -10.89
C SER A 261 9.13 -3.71 -10.82
N GLY A 262 8.59 -4.36 -11.86
CA GLY A 262 8.48 -5.82 -11.95
C GLY A 262 9.82 -6.58 -11.96
N LYS A 263 10.95 -5.90 -12.19
CA LYS A 263 12.29 -6.51 -12.08
C LYS A 263 12.90 -6.30 -10.70
N VAL A 264 12.68 -5.13 -10.09
CA VAL A 264 13.19 -4.79 -8.75
C VAL A 264 12.56 -5.72 -7.69
N VAL A 265 11.26 -5.98 -7.81
CA VAL A 265 10.49 -6.86 -6.90
C VAL A 265 11.02 -8.28 -6.76
N TRP A 266 11.81 -8.77 -7.72
CA TRP A 266 12.42 -10.10 -7.59
C TRP A 266 13.41 -10.18 -6.44
N ILE A 267 14.10 -9.08 -6.14
CA ILE A 267 15.04 -9.01 -5.02
C ILE A 267 14.29 -8.57 -3.77
N THR A 268 13.55 -7.47 -3.87
CA THR A 268 12.91 -6.83 -2.72
C THR A 268 11.81 -7.69 -2.11
N ALA A 269 11.03 -8.44 -2.90
CA ALA A 269 9.97 -9.29 -2.34
C ALA A 269 10.49 -10.65 -1.84
N THR A 270 11.65 -11.14 -2.31
CA THR A 270 12.15 -12.47 -1.95
C THR A 270 13.14 -12.44 -0.78
N MET A 271 13.95 -11.39 -0.68
CA MET A 271 14.97 -11.25 0.37
C MET A 271 14.39 -11.32 1.79
N PRO A 272 13.24 -10.71 2.11
CA PRO A 272 12.65 -10.81 3.43
C PRO A 272 12.37 -12.24 3.88
N TYR A 273 11.93 -13.12 2.97
CA TYR A 273 11.68 -14.53 3.31
C TYR A 273 12.96 -15.29 3.68
N VAL A 274 14.07 -14.98 2.99
CA VAL A 274 15.38 -15.57 3.31
C VAL A 274 15.82 -15.13 4.71
N VAL A 275 15.69 -13.84 5.01
CA VAL A 275 16.10 -13.28 6.30
C VAL A 275 15.19 -13.73 7.44
N LEU A 276 13.88 -13.69 7.27
CA LEU A 276 12.93 -14.17 8.28
C LEU A 276 13.18 -15.65 8.60
N THR A 277 13.49 -16.47 7.60
CA THR A 277 13.83 -17.89 7.84
C THR A 277 15.14 -18.03 8.61
N ALA A 278 16.18 -17.27 8.26
CA ALA A 278 17.45 -17.29 8.98
C ALA A 278 17.32 -16.79 10.44
N LEU A 279 16.58 -15.71 10.65
CA LEU A 279 16.28 -15.15 11.98
C LEU A 279 15.40 -16.08 12.79
N LEU A 280 14.46 -16.81 12.17
CA LEU A 280 13.66 -17.82 12.85
C LEU A 280 14.56 -18.95 13.37
N LEU A 281 15.40 -19.51 12.51
CA LEU A 281 16.33 -20.57 12.91
C LEU A 281 17.27 -20.10 14.03
N ARG A 282 17.78 -18.87 13.95
CA ARG A 282 18.62 -18.32 15.01
C ARG A 282 17.84 -18.04 16.29
N GLY A 283 16.69 -17.40 16.19
CA GLY A 283 15.84 -17.02 17.33
C GLY A 283 15.40 -18.23 18.15
N LEU A 284 15.04 -19.34 17.48
CA LEU A 284 14.69 -20.60 18.15
C LEU A 284 15.84 -21.24 18.95
N THR A 285 17.10 -20.90 18.64
CA THR A 285 18.27 -21.41 19.38
C THR A 285 18.65 -20.56 20.60
N LEU A 286 18.00 -19.41 20.80
CA LEU A 286 18.29 -18.52 21.92
C LEU A 286 17.65 -19.02 23.22
N PRO A 287 18.30 -18.79 24.38
CA PRO A 287 17.68 -19.09 25.67
C PRO A 287 16.43 -18.22 25.85
N GLY A 288 15.36 -18.78 26.42
CA GLY A 288 14.12 -18.03 26.70
C GLY A 288 13.19 -17.86 25.49
N ALA A 289 13.61 -18.28 24.29
CA ALA A 289 12.78 -18.23 23.09
C ALA A 289 11.45 -18.97 23.25
N ILE A 290 11.44 -20.08 23.98
CA ILE A 290 10.22 -20.87 24.26
C ILE A 290 9.21 -20.06 25.08
N ASP A 291 9.65 -19.26 26.04
CA ASP A 291 8.75 -18.46 26.88
C ASP A 291 8.11 -17.33 26.07
N GLY A 292 8.88 -16.73 25.15
CA GLY A 292 8.35 -15.82 24.14
C GLY A 292 7.28 -16.46 23.25
N ILE A 293 7.54 -17.65 22.71
CA ILE A 293 6.56 -18.37 21.86
C ILE A 293 5.32 -18.78 22.67
N ARG A 294 5.49 -19.16 23.93
CA ARG A 294 4.35 -19.41 24.84
C ARG A 294 3.52 -18.16 25.06
N ALA A 295 4.14 -16.99 25.20
CA ALA A 295 3.41 -15.73 25.29
C ALA A 295 2.64 -15.42 24.00
N TYR A 296 3.26 -15.60 22.84
CA TYR A 296 2.64 -15.40 21.52
C TYR A 296 1.42 -16.28 21.30
N LEU A 297 1.51 -17.57 21.64
CA LEU A 297 0.46 -18.57 21.42
C LEU A 297 -0.36 -18.88 22.68
N SER A 298 -0.21 -18.10 23.75
CA SER A 298 -1.07 -18.21 24.92
C SER A 298 -2.52 -17.99 24.52
N VAL A 299 -3.46 -18.78 25.04
CA VAL A 299 -4.86 -18.71 24.61
C VAL A 299 -5.69 -18.17 25.75
N ASP A 300 -6.11 -16.91 25.63
CA ASP A 300 -7.06 -16.27 26.55
C ASP A 300 -8.37 -15.93 25.83
N PHE A 301 -9.35 -16.83 25.94
CA PHE A 301 -10.66 -16.65 25.31
C PHE A 301 -11.49 -15.51 25.94
N TYR A 302 -11.17 -15.06 27.16
CA TYR A 302 -11.92 -13.97 27.80
C TYR A 302 -11.74 -12.66 27.04
N ARG A 303 -10.57 -12.45 26.43
CA ARG A 303 -10.28 -11.30 25.57
C ARG A 303 -11.20 -11.21 24.36
N LEU A 304 -11.72 -12.33 23.84
CA LEU A 304 -12.64 -12.30 22.69
C LEU A 304 -14.00 -11.65 23.00
N CYS A 305 -14.34 -11.46 24.28
CA CYS A 305 -15.53 -10.71 24.68
C CYS A 305 -15.35 -9.19 24.52
N GLU A 306 -14.12 -8.69 24.39
CA GLU A 306 -13.85 -7.27 24.20
C GLU A 306 -14.03 -6.86 22.73
N ALA A 307 -14.81 -5.81 22.47
CA ALA A 307 -15.03 -5.30 21.11
C ALA A 307 -13.74 -4.78 20.45
N SER A 308 -12.80 -4.26 21.24
CA SER A 308 -11.47 -3.79 20.79
C SER A 308 -10.71 -4.86 20.03
N VAL A 309 -10.77 -6.12 20.48
CA VAL A 309 -10.07 -7.25 19.85
C VAL A 309 -10.54 -7.48 18.41
N TRP A 310 -11.84 -7.35 18.18
CA TRP A 310 -12.42 -7.48 16.84
C TRP A 310 -12.09 -6.29 15.94
N ILE A 311 -12.03 -5.07 16.49
CA ILE A 311 -11.62 -3.87 15.74
C ILE A 311 -10.15 -3.96 15.33
N ASP A 312 -9.27 -4.37 16.26
CA ASP A 312 -7.84 -4.54 16.01
C ASP A 312 -7.62 -5.60 14.92
N ALA A 313 -8.34 -6.73 14.98
CA ALA A 313 -8.28 -7.77 13.95
C ALA A 313 -8.76 -7.29 12.58
N ALA A 314 -9.88 -6.57 12.52
CA ALA A 314 -10.42 -6.03 11.28
C ALA A 314 -9.49 -5.00 10.63
N THR A 315 -9.02 -4.06 11.44
CA THR A 315 -8.08 -3.02 11.03
C THR A 315 -6.80 -3.67 10.51
N GLN A 316 -6.24 -4.63 11.25
CA GLN A 316 -5.06 -5.36 10.83
C GLN A 316 -5.24 -6.08 9.49
N VAL A 317 -6.38 -6.73 9.24
CA VAL A 317 -6.65 -7.41 7.97
C VAL A 317 -6.73 -6.43 6.80
N CYS A 318 -7.42 -5.30 6.96
CA CYS A 318 -7.53 -4.27 5.91
C CYS A 318 -6.16 -3.66 5.58
N PHE A 319 -5.41 -3.26 6.61
CA PHE A 319 -4.08 -2.68 6.45
C PHE A 319 -3.07 -3.68 5.88
N SER A 320 -3.02 -4.90 6.42
CA SER A 320 -2.05 -5.92 5.98
C SER A 320 -2.30 -6.40 4.55
N LEU A 321 -3.54 -6.42 4.07
CA LEU A 321 -3.80 -6.75 2.67
C LEU A 321 -3.66 -5.55 1.72
N GLY A 322 -3.54 -4.33 2.25
CA GLY A 322 -3.51 -3.11 1.46
C GLY A 322 -4.78 -2.87 0.64
N VAL A 323 -5.93 -3.34 1.13
CA VAL A 323 -7.24 -3.09 0.53
C VAL A 323 -7.64 -1.64 0.80
N GLY A 324 -8.13 -0.93 -0.21
CA GLY A 324 -8.54 0.48 -0.14
C GLY A 324 -7.44 1.48 -0.44
N PHE A 325 -6.23 1.03 -0.78
CA PHE A 325 -5.15 1.91 -1.26
C PHE A 325 -5.13 2.05 -2.79
N GLY A 326 -5.97 1.27 -3.50
CA GLY A 326 -6.07 1.32 -4.96
C GLY A 326 -4.83 0.77 -5.67
N VAL A 327 -3.89 0.21 -4.92
CA VAL A 327 -2.67 -0.44 -5.43
C VAL A 327 -3.04 -1.73 -6.14
N LEU A 328 -3.95 -2.52 -5.58
CA LEU A 328 -4.44 -3.76 -6.19
C LEU A 328 -5.16 -3.48 -7.51
N ILE A 329 -5.97 -2.41 -7.55
CA ILE A 329 -6.62 -1.91 -8.78
C ILE A 329 -5.56 -1.52 -9.80
N ALA A 330 -4.57 -0.70 -9.41
CA ALA A 330 -3.51 -0.24 -10.30
C ALA A 330 -2.67 -1.41 -10.85
N PHE A 331 -2.17 -2.31 -10.01
CA PHE A 331 -1.36 -3.46 -10.43
C PHE A 331 -2.14 -4.43 -11.32
N SER A 332 -3.40 -4.73 -10.97
CA SER A 332 -4.23 -5.63 -11.78
C SER A 332 -4.67 -5.01 -13.10
N SER A 333 -4.73 -3.68 -13.23
CA SER A 333 -5.02 -3.00 -14.51
C SER A 333 -4.01 -3.32 -15.62
N TYR A 334 -2.78 -3.67 -15.24
CA TYR A 334 -1.69 -4.08 -16.15
C TYR A 334 -1.70 -5.59 -16.44
N ASN A 335 -2.62 -6.36 -15.86
CA ASN A 335 -2.77 -7.78 -16.18
C ASN A 335 -3.40 -7.99 -17.57
N LYS A 336 -3.13 -9.17 -18.12
CA LYS A 336 -3.88 -9.66 -19.28
C LYS A 336 -5.33 -9.89 -18.87
N PHE A 337 -6.27 -9.54 -19.76
CA PHE A 337 -7.71 -9.63 -19.48
C PHE A 337 -8.17 -11.04 -19.05
N THR A 338 -7.58 -12.08 -19.64
CA THR A 338 -7.92 -13.49 -19.36
C THR A 338 -7.14 -14.10 -18.19
N ASN A 339 -6.36 -13.31 -17.45
CA ASN A 339 -5.59 -13.84 -16.32
C ASN A 339 -6.53 -14.29 -15.18
N ASN A 340 -6.15 -15.37 -14.50
CA ASN A 340 -6.94 -15.90 -13.39
C ASN A 340 -6.66 -15.11 -12.09
N CYS A 341 -7.32 -13.97 -11.94
CA CYS A 341 -7.24 -13.10 -10.76
C CYS A 341 -7.78 -13.78 -9.48
N TYR A 342 -8.69 -14.75 -9.59
CA TYR A 342 -9.19 -15.51 -8.45
C TYR A 342 -8.06 -16.31 -7.77
N ARG A 343 -7.28 -17.07 -8.55
CA ARG A 343 -6.15 -17.84 -8.01
C ARG A 343 -5.10 -16.91 -7.40
N ASP A 344 -4.84 -15.78 -8.05
CA ASP A 344 -3.84 -14.82 -7.60
C ASP A 344 -4.28 -14.16 -6.28
N ALA A 345 -5.57 -13.87 -6.10
CA ALA A 345 -6.14 -13.37 -4.85
C ALA A 345 -5.98 -14.34 -3.68
N ILE A 346 -6.39 -15.61 -3.87
CA ILE A 346 -6.27 -16.64 -2.82
C ILE A 346 -4.81 -16.89 -2.44
N LEU A 347 -3.92 -16.99 -3.43
CA LEU A 347 -2.51 -17.25 -3.20
C LEU A 347 -1.85 -16.10 -2.42
N THR A 348 -2.09 -14.86 -2.83
CA THR A 348 -1.43 -13.69 -2.23
C THR A 348 -1.92 -13.44 -0.80
N THR A 349 -3.23 -13.49 -0.56
CA THR A 349 -3.81 -13.33 0.79
C THR A 349 -3.37 -14.43 1.77
N SER A 350 -3.20 -15.66 1.27
CA SER A 350 -2.68 -16.78 2.06
C SER A 350 -1.20 -16.59 2.42
N ILE A 351 -0.37 -16.19 1.44
CA ILE A 351 1.05 -15.90 1.67
C ILE A 351 1.18 -14.77 2.69
N ASN A 352 0.45 -13.66 2.51
CA ASN A 352 0.46 -12.54 3.44
C ASN A 352 0.18 -12.97 4.89
N SER A 353 -0.90 -13.74 5.10
CA SER A 353 -1.27 -14.22 6.45
C SER A 353 -0.24 -15.19 7.02
N LEU A 354 0.32 -16.08 6.21
CA LEU A 354 1.35 -17.02 6.63
C LEU A 354 2.65 -16.30 7.00
N THR A 355 3.00 -15.24 6.28
CA THR A 355 4.16 -14.40 6.59
C THR A 355 3.97 -13.69 7.93
N SER A 356 2.80 -13.08 8.18
CA SER A 356 2.48 -12.48 9.49
C SER A 356 2.55 -13.49 10.64
N PHE A 357 2.03 -14.70 10.41
CA PHE A 357 2.08 -15.74 11.43
C PHE A 357 3.52 -16.19 11.71
N SER A 358 4.34 -16.33 10.65
CA SER A 358 5.74 -16.76 10.72
C SER A 358 6.65 -15.69 11.33
N SER A 359 6.46 -14.41 10.97
CA SER A 359 7.17 -13.29 11.58
C SER A 359 6.88 -13.20 13.08
N GLY A 360 5.68 -13.57 13.53
CA GLY A 360 5.34 -13.66 14.94
C GLY A 360 6.25 -14.61 15.73
N PHE A 361 6.60 -15.77 15.17
CA PHE A 361 7.60 -16.64 15.81
C PHE A 361 8.98 -16.00 15.87
N VAL A 362 9.38 -15.28 14.81
CA VAL A 362 10.66 -14.55 14.82
C VAL A 362 10.66 -13.51 15.93
N VAL A 363 9.68 -12.60 15.96
CA VAL A 363 9.53 -11.55 16.99
C VAL A 363 9.55 -12.13 18.38
N PHE A 364 8.65 -13.07 18.68
CA PHE A 364 8.51 -13.56 20.03
C PHE A 364 9.68 -14.43 20.48
N SER A 365 10.40 -15.10 19.58
CA SER A 365 11.64 -15.79 19.96
C SER A 365 12.71 -14.82 20.47
N PHE A 366 12.87 -13.66 19.84
CA PHE A 366 13.79 -12.61 20.28
C PHE A 366 13.28 -11.87 21.53
N LEU A 367 11.98 -11.58 21.63
CA LEU A 367 11.39 -10.96 22.82
C LEU A 367 11.51 -11.85 24.06
N GLY A 368 11.30 -13.17 23.92
CA GLY A 368 11.49 -14.13 25.00
C GLY A 368 12.93 -14.17 25.50
N TYR A 369 13.90 -14.13 24.57
CA TYR A 369 15.31 -13.99 24.90
C TYR A 369 15.62 -12.69 25.65
N MET A 370 15.07 -11.56 25.20
CA MET A 370 15.26 -10.26 25.85
C MET A 370 14.65 -10.20 27.25
N ALA A 371 13.43 -10.72 27.41
CA ALA A 371 12.76 -10.83 28.70
C ALA A 371 13.58 -11.65 29.70
N GLN A 372 14.14 -12.79 29.26
CA GLN A 372 15.01 -13.59 30.12
C GLN A 372 16.33 -12.88 30.45
N LYS A 373 16.96 -12.22 29.47
CA LYS A 373 18.23 -11.50 29.67
C LYS A 373 18.09 -10.38 30.69
N HIS A 374 17.00 -9.62 30.62
CA HIS A 374 16.72 -8.49 31.52
C HIS A 374 15.97 -8.88 32.79
N SER A 375 15.54 -10.15 32.91
CA SER A 375 14.70 -10.63 34.01
C SER A 375 13.42 -9.80 34.19
N VAL A 376 12.83 -9.36 33.08
CA VAL A 376 11.58 -8.58 33.04
C VAL A 376 10.46 -9.38 32.39
N PRO A 377 9.18 -9.09 32.72
CA PRO A 377 8.06 -9.65 32.00
C PRO A 377 8.11 -9.34 30.49
N ILE A 378 7.64 -10.27 29.66
CA ILE A 378 7.58 -10.10 28.20
C ILE A 378 6.73 -8.88 27.80
N GLY A 379 5.73 -8.51 28.61
CA GLY A 379 4.87 -7.37 28.34
C GLY A 379 5.59 -6.03 28.34
N ASP A 380 6.68 -5.90 29.11
CA ASP A 380 7.45 -4.66 29.23
C ASP A 380 8.41 -4.46 28.05
N VAL A 381 8.71 -5.53 27.30
CA VAL A 381 9.55 -5.49 26.08
C VAL A 381 8.72 -5.56 24.79
N ALA A 382 7.42 -5.84 24.91
CA ALA A 382 6.50 -5.97 23.79
C ALA A 382 5.82 -4.62 23.51
N GLU A 383 6.53 -3.71 22.84
CA GLU A 383 5.99 -2.43 22.37
C GLU A 383 5.45 -2.50 20.93
N ASP A 384 4.48 -1.65 20.58
CA ASP A 384 3.95 -1.53 19.21
C ASP A 384 4.79 -0.54 18.37
N GLY A 385 4.73 -0.70 17.06
CA GLY A 385 5.23 0.27 16.10
C GLY A 385 6.77 0.33 15.98
N PRO A 386 7.32 1.52 15.66
CA PRO A 386 8.75 1.66 15.34
C PRO A 386 9.70 1.25 16.47
N GLY A 387 9.30 1.37 17.74
CA GLY A 387 10.14 0.98 18.89
C GLY A 387 10.55 -0.48 18.83
N LEU A 388 9.65 -1.38 18.43
CA LEU A 388 9.96 -2.80 18.30
C LEU A 388 11.13 -3.05 17.34
N ILE A 389 11.10 -2.41 16.18
CA ILE A 389 12.08 -2.62 15.09
C ILE A 389 13.38 -1.84 15.31
N PHE A 390 13.32 -0.63 15.87
CA PHE A 390 14.47 0.26 15.97
C PHE A 390 15.11 0.30 17.36
N ILE A 391 14.47 -0.28 18.38
CA ILE A 391 14.98 -0.37 19.75
C ILE A 391 15.19 -1.82 20.14
N ILE A 392 14.11 -2.61 20.23
CA ILE A 392 14.15 -3.97 20.82
C ILE A 392 14.95 -4.94 19.95
N TYR A 393 14.70 -4.96 18.64
CA TYR A 393 15.41 -5.85 17.73
C TYR A 393 16.92 -5.57 17.62
N PRO A 394 17.36 -4.31 17.43
CA PRO A 394 18.78 -3.99 17.38
C PRO A 394 19.49 -4.33 18.69
N GLU A 395 18.82 -4.13 19.83
CA GLU A 395 19.32 -4.54 21.14
C GLU A 395 19.51 -6.06 21.23
N ALA A 396 18.53 -6.84 20.76
CA ALA A 396 18.62 -8.29 20.76
C ALA A 396 19.68 -8.82 19.77
N ILE A 397 19.83 -8.17 18.61
CA ILE A 397 20.85 -8.52 17.60
C ILE A 397 22.26 -8.20 18.12
N ALA A 398 22.41 -7.13 18.89
CA ALA A 398 23.69 -6.72 19.46
C ALA A 398 24.29 -7.77 20.41
N THR A 399 23.48 -8.68 20.96
CA THR A 399 23.95 -9.76 21.84
C THR A 399 24.46 -10.99 21.09
N LEU A 400 24.18 -11.09 19.79
CA LEU A 400 24.54 -12.25 18.99
C LEU A 400 26.03 -12.22 18.61
N PRO A 401 26.66 -13.39 18.47
CA PRO A 401 27.97 -13.43 17.83
C PRO A 401 27.84 -12.93 16.39
N LEU A 402 28.83 -12.14 15.94
CA LEU A 402 28.81 -11.50 14.63
C LEU A 402 27.61 -10.53 14.44
N SER A 403 27.26 -9.80 15.50
CA SER A 403 26.10 -8.91 15.58
C SER A 403 25.99 -7.92 14.41
N SER A 404 27.10 -7.35 13.92
CA SER A 404 27.09 -6.44 12.77
C SER A 404 26.56 -7.10 11.49
N ALA A 405 26.89 -8.38 11.24
CA ALA A 405 26.38 -9.09 10.06
C ALA A 405 24.87 -9.33 10.15
N TRP A 406 24.38 -9.70 11.34
CA TRP A 406 22.94 -9.86 11.59
C TRP A 406 22.18 -8.54 11.47
N ALA A 407 22.76 -7.44 11.96
CA ALA A 407 22.18 -6.10 11.86
C ALA A 407 22.07 -5.67 10.39
N VAL A 408 23.14 -5.82 9.59
CA VAL A 408 23.12 -5.50 8.15
C VAL A 408 22.03 -6.29 7.43
N VAL A 409 21.93 -7.60 7.65
CA VAL A 409 20.92 -8.43 6.99
C VAL A 409 19.49 -8.06 7.44
N PHE A 410 19.30 -7.76 8.72
CA PHE A 410 18.02 -7.30 9.27
C PHE A 410 17.57 -5.96 8.67
N PHE A 411 18.45 -4.96 8.61
CA PHE A 411 18.09 -3.66 8.05
C PHE A 411 17.94 -3.69 6.52
N ILE A 412 18.62 -4.59 5.80
CA ILE A 412 18.33 -4.83 4.38
C ILE A 412 16.93 -5.45 4.22
N MET A 413 16.54 -6.39 5.08
CA MET A 413 15.16 -6.92 5.08
C MET A 413 14.13 -5.80 5.28
N LEU A 414 14.33 -4.92 6.26
CA LEU A 414 13.42 -3.80 6.50
C LEU A 414 13.36 -2.82 5.32
N LEU A 415 14.52 -2.52 4.72
CA LEU A 415 14.61 -1.66 3.54
C LEU A 415 13.82 -2.25 2.37
N THR A 416 13.97 -3.56 2.13
CA THR A 416 13.31 -4.27 1.03
C THR A 416 11.80 -4.41 1.23
N LEU A 417 11.34 -4.74 2.44
CA LEU A 417 9.92 -4.73 2.82
C LEU A 417 9.29 -3.34 2.64
N GLY A 418 9.97 -2.30 3.12
CA GLY A 418 9.48 -0.93 2.99
C GLY A 418 9.44 -0.46 1.53
N LEU A 419 10.46 -0.78 0.74
CA LEU A 419 10.55 -0.30 -0.64
C LEU A 419 9.43 -0.85 -1.53
N ASP A 420 9.04 -2.11 -1.38
CA ASP A 420 7.96 -2.72 -2.18
C ASP A 420 6.61 -2.08 -1.92
N SER A 421 6.23 -1.89 -0.65
CA SER A 421 4.97 -1.24 -0.30
C SER A 421 4.94 0.22 -0.75
N ALA A 422 6.05 0.95 -0.62
CA ALA A 422 6.17 2.32 -1.09
C ALA A 422 6.08 2.42 -2.62
N MET A 423 6.70 1.49 -3.36
CA MET A 423 6.54 1.40 -4.82
C MET A 423 5.07 1.20 -5.21
N GLY A 424 4.37 0.28 -4.54
CA GLY A 424 2.94 0.03 -4.80
C GLY A 424 2.05 1.25 -4.54
N GLY A 425 2.19 1.87 -3.37
CA GLY A 425 1.43 3.07 -3.00
C GLY A 425 1.63 4.21 -3.99
N MET A 426 2.88 4.48 -4.39
CA MET A 426 3.21 5.55 -5.34
C MET A 426 2.73 5.21 -6.75
N GLU A 427 2.85 3.96 -7.21
CA GLU A 427 2.32 3.54 -8.51
C GLU A 427 0.80 3.71 -8.56
N SER A 428 0.06 3.47 -7.48
CA SER A 428 -1.38 3.71 -7.44
C SER A 428 -1.75 5.18 -7.69
N VAL A 429 -1.02 6.11 -7.05
CA VAL A 429 -1.19 7.55 -7.26
C VAL A 429 -0.85 7.93 -8.70
N ILE A 430 0.28 7.46 -9.21
CA ILE A 430 0.78 7.77 -10.55
C ILE A 430 -0.21 7.24 -11.61
N THR A 431 -0.57 5.96 -11.56
CA THR A 431 -1.49 5.32 -12.50
C THR A 431 -2.89 5.90 -12.41
N GLY A 432 -3.38 6.17 -11.19
CA GLY A 432 -4.70 6.78 -10.97
C GLY A 432 -4.84 8.17 -11.60
N LEU A 433 -3.78 8.99 -11.55
CA LEU A 433 -3.78 10.34 -12.12
C LEU A 433 -3.46 10.36 -13.62
N ILE A 434 -2.53 9.51 -14.09
CA ILE A 434 -2.18 9.40 -15.52
C ILE A 434 -3.39 8.95 -16.35
N ASP A 435 -4.17 7.99 -15.85
CA ASP A 435 -5.33 7.47 -16.59
C ASP A 435 -6.46 8.51 -16.71
N GLU A 436 -6.52 9.48 -15.78
CA GLU A 436 -7.51 10.56 -15.82
C GLU A 436 -7.08 11.72 -16.73
N PHE A 437 -5.80 12.09 -16.69
CA PHE A 437 -5.28 13.24 -17.43
C PHE A 437 -4.30 12.81 -18.52
N GLN A 438 -4.78 12.78 -19.78
CA GLN A 438 -4.00 12.37 -20.96
C GLN A 438 -2.69 13.17 -21.17
N LEU A 439 -2.63 14.41 -20.70
CA LEU A 439 -1.42 15.26 -20.74
C LEU A 439 -0.27 14.67 -19.91
N LEU A 440 -0.59 14.01 -18.78
CA LEU A 440 0.39 13.40 -17.87
C LEU A 440 1.01 12.14 -18.48
N HIS A 441 0.25 11.40 -19.28
CA HIS A 441 0.72 10.17 -19.94
C HIS A 441 1.95 10.43 -20.82
N ARG A 442 1.96 11.55 -21.56
CA ARG A 442 3.08 11.92 -22.45
C ARG A 442 4.37 12.24 -21.69
N HIS A 443 4.28 12.69 -20.44
CA HIS A 443 5.41 13.10 -19.61
C HIS A 443 5.48 12.30 -18.31
N ARG A 444 5.20 10.99 -18.37
CA ARG A 444 5.17 10.10 -17.20
C ARG A 444 6.41 10.24 -16.33
N GLU A 445 7.60 10.23 -16.91
CA GLU A 445 8.87 10.31 -16.16
C GLU A 445 8.97 11.61 -15.34
N LEU A 446 8.62 12.75 -15.95
CA LEU A 446 8.60 14.04 -15.27
C LEU A 446 7.49 14.10 -14.21
N PHE A 447 6.33 13.53 -14.49
CA PHE A 447 5.22 13.48 -13.53
C PHE A 447 5.56 12.62 -12.31
N THR A 448 6.15 11.44 -12.51
CA THR A 448 6.66 10.59 -11.43
C THR A 448 7.68 11.36 -10.59
N LEU A 449 8.60 12.11 -11.23
CA LEU A 449 9.55 12.96 -10.52
C LEU A 449 8.83 14.02 -9.67
N CYS A 450 7.82 14.70 -10.21
CA CYS A 450 7.05 15.70 -9.47
C CYS A 450 6.34 15.11 -8.25
N ILE A 451 5.69 13.94 -8.39
CA ILE A 451 5.00 13.28 -7.27
C ILE A 451 5.98 12.84 -6.20
N VAL A 452 7.09 12.20 -6.60
CA VAL A 452 8.15 11.73 -5.69
C VAL A 452 8.84 12.89 -4.97
N LEU A 453 9.12 14.00 -5.67
CA LEU A 453 9.63 15.23 -5.05
C LEU A 453 8.61 15.89 -4.13
N GLY A 454 7.32 15.90 -4.50
CA GLY A 454 6.25 16.40 -3.64
C GLY A 454 6.15 15.62 -2.33
N THR A 455 6.22 14.29 -2.40
CA THR A 455 6.26 13.44 -1.20
C THR A 455 7.52 13.69 -0.37
N PHE A 456 8.68 13.87 -1.01
CA PHE A 456 9.93 14.21 -0.32
C PHE A 456 9.82 15.49 0.50
N LEU A 457 9.32 16.58 -0.11
CA LEU A 457 9.18 17.87 0.56
C LEU A 457 8.26 17.79 1.79
N LEU A 458 7.20 16.99 1.72
CA LEU A 458 6.29 16.79 2.85
C LEU A 458 6.86 15.82 3.90
N SER A 459 7.62 14.80 3.48
CA SER A 459 8.34 13.91 4.39
C SER A 459 9.40 14.64 5.23
N LEU A 460 9.91 15.79 4.80
CA LEU A 460 10.88 16.58 5.58
C LEU A 460 10.35 16.98 6.97
N PHE A 461 9.05 17.22 7.10
CA PHE A 461 8.44 17.54 8.40
C PHE A 461 8.59 16.40 9.41
N CYS A 462 8.54 15.15 8.94
CA CYS A 462 8.69 13.94 9.74
C CYS A 462 10.16 13.60 10.05
N VAL A 463 11.12 14.32 9.46
CA VAL A 463 12.57 14.12 9.63
C VAL A 463 13.21 15.22 10.51
N THR A 464 12.39 16.09 11.07
CA THR A 464 12.79 17.08 12.09
C THR A 464 13.03 16.42 13.45
N ASN A 465 13.58 17.16 14.42
CA ASN A 465 13.81 16.64 15.78
C ASN A 465 12.49 16.17 16.43
N GLY A 466 11.40 16.90 16.22
CA GLY A 466 10.04 16.53 16.66
C GLY A 466 9.25 15.72 15.62
N GLY A 467 9.92 15.21 14.57
CA GLY A 467 9.28 14.57 13.42
C GLY A 467 8.49 13.30 13.77
N ILE A 468 8.85 12.61 14.85
CA ILE A 468 8.11 11.45 15.36
C ILE A 468 6.68 11.81 15.77
N TYR A 469 6.43 13.02 16.31
CA TYR A 469 5.09 13.46 16.67
C TYR A 469 4.21 13.66 15.42
N VAL A 470 4.78 14.24 14.35
CA VAL A 470 4.09 14.39 13.06
C VAL A 470 3.82 13.02 12.44
N PHE A 471 4.81 12.12 12.48
CA PHE A 471 4.68 10.74 12.04
C PHE A 471 3.52 10.03 12.75
N THR A 472 3.46 10.07 14.09
CA THR A 472 2.42 9.42 14.87
C THR A 472 1.03 10.02 14.60
N LEU A 473 0.95 11.35 14.41
CA LEU A 473 -0.31 12.00 14.06
C LEU A 473 -0.83 11.52 12.69
N LEU A 474 0.04 11.47 11.69
CA LEU A 474 -0.32 11.05 10.34
C LEU A 474 -0.66 9.56 10.28
N ASP A 475 0.13 8.70 10.93
CA ASP A 475 -0.13 7.25 10.99
C ASP A 475 -1.50 6.95 11.61
N HIS A 476 -1.85 7.65 12.69
CA HIS A 476 -3.13 7.48 13.36
C HIS A 476 -4.33 7.95 12.52
N PHE A 477 -4.27 9.17 11.97
CA PHE A 477 -5.43 9.81 11.33
C PHE A 477 -5.51 9.64 9.82
N ALA A 478 -4.39 9.69 9.11
CA ALA A 478 -4.41 9.72 7.65
C ALA A 478 -4.84 8.37 7.06
N ALA A 479 -4.37 7.28 7.64
CA ALA A 479 -4.64 5.95 7.16
C ALA A 479 -5.78 5.26 7.93
N GLY A 480 -5.85 5.42 9.26
CA GLY A 480 -6.75 4.65 10.14
C GLY A 480 -8.23 4.62 9.74
N THR A 481 -8.98 5.67 10.09
CA THR A 481 -10.43 5.74 9.82
C THR A 481 -10.75 5.99 8.35
N SER A 482 -9.88 6.70 7.64
CA SER A 482 -10.07 7.12 6.25
C SER A 482 -10.09 5.93 5.28
N ILE A 483 -9.19 4.94 5.47
CA ILE A 483 -9.15 3.74 4.63
C ILE A 483 -10.41 2.91 4.83
N LEU A 484 -10.80 2.65 6.08
CA LEU A 484 -11.99 1.85 6.38
C LEU A 484 -13.25 2.47 5.76
N PHE A 485 -13.37 3.80 5.80
CA PHE A 485 -14.44 4.53 5.11
C PHE A 485 -14.33 4.38 3.58
N GLY A 486 -13.14 4.56 3.00
CA GLY A 486 -12.90 4.40 1.56
C GLY A 486 -13.33 3.03 1.05
N VAL A 487 -12.90 1.96 1.73
CA VAL A 487 -13.24 0.56 1.40
C VAL A 487 -14.74 0.29 1.57
N LEU A 488 -15.38 0.87 2.59
CA LEU A 488 -16.83 0.75 2.79
C LEU A 488 -17.60 1.31 1.60
N ILE A 489 -17.30 2.54 1.18
CA ILE A 489 -17.97 3.17 0.04
C ILE A 489 -17.61 2.45 -1.25
N GLU A 490 -16.38 1.94 -1.38
CA GLU A 490 -15.98 1.10 -2.52
C GLU A 490 -16.83 -0.16 -2.63
N ALA A 491 -16.94 -0.94 -1.55
CA ALA A 491 -17.74 -2.16 -1.51
C ALA A 491 -19.22 -1.87 -1.80
N ILE A 492 -19.76 -0.77 -1.26
CA ILE A 492 -21.13 -0.33 -1.57
C ILE A 492 -21.26 0.05 -3.05
N GLY A 493 -20.30 0.79 -3.59
CA GLY A 493 -20.29 1.22 -4.98
C GLY A 493 -20.27 0.06 -5.97
N VAL A 494 -19.41 -0.93 -5.75
CA VAL A 494 -19.29 -2.10 -6.62
C VAL A 494 -20.48 -3.05 -6.42
N ALA A 495 -20.82 -3.39 -5.18
CA ALA A 495 -21.81 -4.44 -4.92
C ALA A 495 -23.26 -3.96 -5.11
N TRP A 496 -23.58 -2.72 -4.75
CA TRP A 496 -24.95 -2.21 -4.77
C TRP A 496 -25.23 -1.29 -5.96
N PHE A 497 -24.40 -0.28 -6.21
CA PHE A 497 -24.63 0.66 -7.31
C PHE A 497 -24.36 0.03 -8.67
N TYR A 498 -23.15 -0.53 -8.86
CA TYR A 498 -22.82 -1.25 -10.08
C TYR A 498 -23.55 -2.59 -10.18
N GLY A 499 -23.65 -3.31 -9.05
CA GLY A 499 -24.47 -4.50 -8.89
C GLY A 499 -23.66 -5.79 -9.03
N VAL A 500 -23.72 -6.64 -8.00
CA VAL A 500 -23.00 -7.92 -7.93
C VAL A 500 -23.26 -8.83 -9.13
N ARG A 501 -24.46 -8.80 -9.71
CA ARG A 501 -24.78 -9.63 -10.89
C ARG A 501 -23.98 -9.22 -12.12
N GLN A 502 -23.87 -7.91 -12.38
CA GLN A 502 -23.10 -7.40 -13.51
C GLN A 502 -21.61 -7.72 -13.28
N PHE A 503 -21.10 -7.40 -12.09
CA PHE A 503 -19.72 -7.71 -11.71
C PHE A 503 -19.38 -9.21 -11.83
N SER A 504 -20.33 -10.10 -11.49
CA SER A 504 -20.15 -11.54 -11.65
C SER A 504 -20.09 -11.99 -13.11
N GLU A 505 -20.79 -11.29 -14.01
CA GLU A 505 -20.73 -11.56 -15.45
C GLU A 505 -19.42 -11.05 -16.05
N ASP A 506 -18.94 -9.89 -15.59
CA ASP A 506 -17.63 -9.34 -15.96
C ASP A 506 -16.50 -10.31 -15.58
N ILE A 507 -16.55 -10.87 -14.36
CA ILE A 507 -15.60 -11.89 -13.91
C ILE A 507 -15.69 -13.17 -14.75
N LYS A 508 -16.91 -13.58 -15.12
CA LYS A 508 -17.11 -14.74 -16.00
C LYS A 508 -16.53 -14.49 -17.39
N GLN A 509 -16.63 -13.26 -17.89
CA GLN A 509 -16.04 -12.88 -19.18
C GLN A 509 -14.51 -12.93 -19.14
N MET A 510 -13.88 -12.59 -18.02
CA MET A 510 -12.42 -12.68 -17.85
C MET A 510 -11.92 -14.10 -17.62
N THR A 511 -12.53 -14.82 -16.67
CA THR A 511 -11.98 -16.08 -16.13
C THR A 511 -12.71 -17.33 -16.62
N GLY A 512 -13.82 -17.16 -17.35
CA GLY A 512 -14.69 -18.24 -17.82
C GLY A 512 -15.64 -18.81 -16.75
N ARG A 513 -15.54 -18.40 -15.48
CA ARG A 513 -16.37 -18.92 -14.38
C ARG A 513 -17.00 -17.78 -13.59
N ARG A 514 -18.26 -17.95 -13.20
CA ARG A 514 -18.94 -17.01 -12.28
C ARG A 514 -18.43 -17.21 -10.85
N PRO A 515 -18.27 -16.13 -10.06
CA PRO A 515 -18.04 -16.23 -8.63
C PRO A 515 -19.14 -17.07 -7.94
N SER A 516 -18.73 -17.90 -6.97
CA SER A 516 -19.67 -18.66 -6.15
C SER A 516 -20.59 -17.74 -5.33
N LEU A 517 -21.67 -18.30 -4.78
CA LEU A 517 -22.60 -17.54 -3.93
C LEU A 517 -21.92 -16.93 -2.71
N TYR A 518 -20.89 -17.59 -2.18
CA TYR A 518 -20.07 -17.11 -1.08
C TYR A 518 -19.50 -15.70 -1.34
N TRP A 519 -18.75 -15.52 -2.42
CA TRP A 519 -18.14 -14.21 -2.76
C TRP A 519 -19.19 -13.12 -2.93
N ARG A 520 -20.30 -13.47 -3.59
CA ARG A 520 -21.40 -12.55 -3.88
C ARG A 520 -22.11 -12.09 -2.61
N LEU A 521 -22.32 -12.98 -1.64
CA LEU A 521 -22.86 -12.63 -0.32
C LEU A 521 -21.88 -11.79 0.50
N CYS A 522 -20.58 -12.13 0.46
CA CYS A 522 -19.56 -11.34 1.18
C CYS A 522 -19.51 -9.90 0.67
N TRP A 523 -19.41 -9.70 -0.65
CA TRP A 523 -19.38 -8.36 -1.23
C TRP A 523 -20.64 -7.54 -0.97
N LYS A 524 -21.82 -8.16 -1.07
CA LYS A 524 -23.08 -7.42 -0.95
C LYS A 524 -23.47 -7.11 0.48
N LEU A 525 -23.31 -8.08 1.39
CA LEU A 525 -23.88 -8.01 2.74
C LEU A 525 -22.81 -8.04 3.82
N VAL A 526 -21.98 -9.08 3.83
CA VAL A 526 -21.11 -9.34 5.00
C VAL A 526 -20.04 -8.26 5.15
N SER A 527 -19.26 -7.99 4.10
CA SER A 527 -18.18 -6.99 4.15
C SER A 527 -18.71 -5.58 4.41
N PRO A 528 -19.73 -5.05 3.70
CA PRO A 528 -20.23 -3.70 3.95
C PRO A 528 -20.85 -3.52 5.34
N CYS A 529 -21.68 -4.47 5.82
CA CYS A 529 -22.26 -4.38 7.16
C CYS A 529 -21.18 -4.40 8.24
N PHE A 530 -20.16 -5.22 8.04
CA PHE A 530 -19.06 -5.34 8.97
C PHE A 530 -18.16 -4.10 8.98
N LEU A 531 -17.74 -3.61 7.81
CA LEU A 531 -16.96 -2.38 7.69
C LEU A 531 -17.72 -1.18 8.26
N LEU A 532 -19.04 -1.09 8.03
CA LEU A 532 -19.87 -0.06 8.64
C LEU A 532 -19.83 -0.12 10.17
N PHE A 533 -19.97 -1.32 10.74
CA PHE A 533 -19.85 -1.52 12.19
C PHE A 533 -18.49 -1.05 12.71
N VAL A 534 -17.38 -1.47 12.07
CA VAL A 534 -16.03 -1.07 12.50
C VAL A 534 -15.81 0.44 12.39
N VAL A 535 -16.23 1.06 11.28
CA VAL A 535 -16.11 2.52 11.10
C VAL A 535 -16.89 3.27 12.19
N VAL A 536 -18.14 2.88 12.46
CA VAL A 536 -18.97 3.51 13.51
C VAL A 536 -18.32 3.35 14.87
N VAL A 537 -17.89 2.14 15.23
CA VAL A 537 -17.28 1.91 16.54
C VAL A 537 -15.95 2.65 16.66
N SER A 538 -15.10 2.65 15.62
CA SER A 538 -13.83 3.37 15.61
C SER A 538 -14.00 4.88 15.87
N VAL A 539 -15.02 5.51 15.27
CA VAL A 539 -15.35 6.92 15.51
C VAL A 539 -15.89 7.13 16.93
N VAL A 540 -16.76 6.24 17.42
CA VAL A 540 -17.37 6.36 18.77
C VAL A 540 -16.35 6.11 19.89
N THR A 541 -15.43 5.17 19.72
CA THR A 541 -14.39 4.83 20.70
C THR A 541 -13.09 5.58 20.46
N PHE A 542 -13.13 6.68 19.71
CA PHE A 542 -11.94 7.49 19.42
C PHE A 542 -11.24 7.93 20.71
N ARG A 543 -9.93 7.72 20.75
CA ARG A 543 -9.05 8.21 21.82
C ARG A 543 -7.95 9.06 21.20
N PRO A 544 -7.62 10.23 21.77
CA PRO A 544 -6.49 11.02 21.29
C PRO A 544 -5.20 10.18 21.24
N PRO A 545 -4.40 10.30 20.16
CA PRO A 545 -3.10 9.66 20.10
C PRO A 545 -2.19 10.16 21.23
N HIS A 546 -1.24 9.32 21.62
CA HIS A 546 -0.18 9.63 22.57
C HIS A 546 1.11 8.99 22.06
N TYR A 547 2.25 9.58 22.43
CA TYR A 547 3.57 9.01 22.15
C TYR A 547 4.38 9.01 23.45
N GLY A 548 4.64 7.82 24.00
CA GLY A 548 5.19 7.70 25.35
C GLY A 548 4.31 8.43 26.37
N THR A 549 4.89 9.40 27.09
CA THR A 549 4.18 10.25 28.06
C THR A 549 3.58 11.53 27.46
N TYR A 550 3.86 11.83 26.18
CA TYR A 550 3.36 13.02 25.52
C TYR A 550 1.93 12.83 25.02
N VAL A 551 1.05 13.76 25.40
CA VAL A 551 -0.35 13.81 24.96
C VAL A 551 -0.52 14.93 23.94
N PHE A 552 -1.13 14.60 22.80
CA PHE A 552 -1.29 15.56 21.71
C PHE A 552 -2.28 16.68 22.07
N PRO A 553 -1.94 17.95 21.77
CA PRO A 553 -2.82 19.07 22.04
C PRO A 553 -4.08 19.02 21.17
N ALA A 554 -5.16 19.67 21.64
CA ALA A 554 -6.46 19.65 20.95
C ALA A 554 -6.39 20.16 19.50
N TRP A 555 -5.53 21.16 19.23
CA TRP A 555 -5.36 21.68 17.87
C TRP A 555 -4.71 20.64 16.94
N ALA A 556 -3.79 19.81 17.43
CA ALA A 556 -3.15 18.76 16.65
C ALA A 556 -4.15 17.65 16.33
N ASN A 557 -5.03 17.31 17.28
CA ASN A 557 -6.14 16.39 17.03
C ASN A 557 -7.12 16.95 15.99
N ALA A 558 -7.42 18.25 16.04
CA ALA A 558 -8.27 18.89 15.03
C ALA A 558 -7.61 18.88 13.64
N LEU A 559 -6.28 19.07 13.56
CA LEU A 559 -5.52 18.92 12.33
C LEU A 559 -5.56 17.49 11.80
N GLY A 560 -5.40 16.49 12.67
CA GLY A 560 -5.53 15.07 12.32
C GLY A 560 -6.91 14.74 11.73
N TRP A 561 -7.98 15.21 12.36
CA TRP A 561 -9.34 15.08 11.83
C TRP A 561 -9.53 15.83 10.51
N ALA A 562 -8.90 16.99 10.31
CA ALA A 562 -8.93 17.70 9.04
C ALA A 562 -8.26 16.88 7.92
N VAL A 563 -7.15 16.18 8.20
CA VAL A 563 -6.48 15.27 7.25
C VAL A 563 -7.31 14.02 6.98
N ALA A 564 -7.96 13.45 7.99
CA ALA A 564 -8.84 12.31 7.78
C ALA A 564 -10.05 12.69 6.91
N THR A 565 -10.73 13.79 7.29
CA THR A 565 -11.94 14.26 6.61
C THR A 565 -11.67 14.83 5.21
N SER A 566 -10.48 15.35 4.92
CA SER A 566 -10.14 15.84 3.57
C SER A 566 -10.23 14.73 2.52
N SER A 567 -9.78 13.52 2.86
CA SER A 567 -9.90 12.35 1.99
C SER A 567 -11.34 11.87 1.88
N MET A 568 -12.04 11.71 3.01
CA MET A 568 -13.43 11.25 3.04
C MET A 568 -14.38 12.20 2.30
N ALA A 569 -14.12 13.52 2.36
CA ALA A 569 -14.92 14.54 1.72
C ALA A 569 -14.82 14.52 0.18
N MET A 570 -13.82 13.87 -0.41
CA MET A 570 -13.70 13.75 -1.87
C MET A 570 -14.90 13.02 -2.49
N VAL A 571 -15.48 12.05 -1.77
CA VAL A 571 -16.70 11.33 -2.21
C VAL A 571 -17.88 12.28 -2.39
N PRO A 572 -18.38 12.99 -1.34
CA PRO A 572 -19.53 13.88 -1.48
C PRO A 572 -19.22 15.11 -2.37
N ILE A 573 -18.01 15.67 -2.32
CA ILE A 573 -17.63 16.82 -3.15
C ILE A 573 -17.72 16.44 -4.64
N TYR A 574 -17.14 15.29 -5.02
CA TYR A 574 -17.20 14.84 -6.41
C TYR A 574 -18.62 14.49 -6.84
N ALA A 575 -19.40 13.84 -5.97
CA ALA A 575 -20.81 13.54 -6.23
C ALA A 575 -21.62 14.82 -6.50
N ALA A 576 -21.44 15.86 -5.68
CA ALA A 576 -22.09 17.15 -5.85
C ALA A 576 -21.65 17.85 -7.14
N TYR A 577 -20.34 17.89 -7.41
CA TYR A 577 -19.79 18.44 -8.66
C TYR A 577 -20.41 17.74 -9.89
N LYS A 578 -20.38 16.41 -9.92
CA LYS A 578 -20.89 15.63 -11.05
C LYS A 578 -22.40 15.83 -11.24
N PHE A 579 -23.16 15.88 -10.15
CA PHE A 579 -24.60 16.10 -10.20
C PHE A 579 -24.96 17.50 -10.71
N CYS A 580 -24.18 18.52 -10.35
CA CYS A 580 -24.34 19.89 -10.84
C CYS A 580 -23.95 20.04 -12.31
N SER A 581 -22.91 19.33 -12.78
CA SER A 581 -22.43 19.41 -14.16
C SER A 581 -23.32 18.69 -15.19
N LEU A 582 -24.12 17.71 -14.78
CA LEU A 582 -24.98 16.98 -15.71
C LEU A 582 -26.22 17.80 -16.11
N PRO A 583 -26.55 17.90 -17.42
CA PRO A 583 -27.77 18.56 -17.88
C PRO A 583 -29.01 17.66 -17.67
N GLY A 584 -30.20 18.26 -17.61
CA GLY A 584 -31.48 17.55 -17.54
C GLY A 584 -32.19 17.63 -16.19
N SER A 585 -33.30 16.89 -16.09
CA SER A 585 -34.12 16.79 -14.87
C SER A 585 -33.43 15.97 -13.77
N PHE A 586 -33.89 16.09 -12.52
CA PHE A 586 -33.29 15.37 -11.38
C PHE A 586 -33.17 13.85 -11.62
N ARG A 587 -34.20 13.24 -12.23
CA ARG A 587 -34.23 11.79 -12.51
C ARG A 587 -33.26 11.39 -13.62
N GLU A 588 -33.14 12.21 -14.66
CA GLU A 588 -32.19 11.98 -15.76
C GLU A 588 -30.74 12.14 -15.29
N LYS A 589 -30.47 13.17 -14.50
CA LYS A 589 -29.15 13.38 -13.86
C LYS A 589 -28.77 12.17 -13.01
N LEU A 590 -29.68 11.69 -12.18
CA LEU A 590 -29.44 10.52 -11.32
C LEU A 590 -29.20 9.25 -12.15
N ALA A 591 -29.97 9.04 -13.21
CA ALA A 591 -29.76 7.92 -14.13
C ALA A 591 -28.37 7.97 -14.77
N GLN A 592 -27.99 9.11 -15.35
CA GLN A 592 -26.69 9.28 -16.01
C GLN A 592 -25.51 9.21 -15.03
N ALA A 593 -25.71 9.57 -13.76
CA ALA A 593 -24.66 9.57 -12.75
C ALA A 593 -24.41 8.18 -12.15
N ILE A 594 -25.42 7.32 -12.07
CA ILE A 594 -25.30 5.97 -11.49
C ILE A 594 -24.95 4.92 -12.56
N THR A 595 -25.42 5.09 -13.80
CA THR A 595 -25.17 4.12 -14.88
C THR A 595 -23.72 4.18 -15.37
N PRO A 596 -23.07 3.01 -15.65
CA PRO A 596 -21.74 2.96 -16.23
C PRO A 596 -21.63 3.79 -17.51
N GLU A 597 -20.47 4.40 -17.77
CA GLU A 597 -20.29 5.24 -18.96
C GLU A 597 -20.48 4.46 -20.27
N LYS A 598 -20.09 3.18 -20.29
CA LYS A 598 -20.28 2.26 -21.43
C LYS A 598 -21.76 2.02 -21.76
N ASP A 599 -22.64 2.19 -20.78
CA ASP A 599 -24.07 1.89 -20.88
C ASP A 599 -24.93 3.17 -21.03
N ARG A 600 -24.31 4.35 -21.25
CA ARG A 600 -25.03 5.63 -21.40
C ARG A 600 -26.07 5.62 -22.51
N GLU A 601 -25.83 4.87 -23.58
CA GLU A 601 -26.79 4.72 -24.67
C GLU A 601 -28.11 4.08 -24.22
N LEU A 602 -28.09 3.19 -23.22
CA LEU A 602 -29.29 2.57 -22.64
C LEU A 602 -30.10 3.59 -21.82
N VAL A 603 -29.43 4.51 -21.14
CA VAL A 603 -30.09 5.61 -20.41
C VAL A 603 -30.85 6.52 -21.37
N ASN A 604 -30.26 6.85 -22.52
CA ASN A 604 -30.92 7.65 -23.56
C ASN A 604 -32.15 6.94 -24.16
N ARG A 605 -32.21 5.60 -24.07
CA ARG A 605 -33.37 4.78 -24.45
C ARG A 605 -34.38 4.58 -23.31
N GLY A 606 -34.13 5.16 -22.13
CA GLY A 606 -35.00 5.07 -20.95
C GLY A 606 -34.80 3.81 -20.10
N GLU A 607 -33.85 2.93 -20.43
CA GLU A 607 -33.60 1.68 -19.73
C GLU A 607 -32.52 1.84 -18.64
N VAL A 608 -32.95 2.15 -17.41
CA VAL A 608 -32.05 2.28 -16.26
C VAL A 608 -32.23 1.09 -15.33
N ARG A 609 -31.27 0.15 -15.37
CA ARG A 609 -31.30 -1.08 -14.55
C ARG A 609 -31.40 -0.78 -13.06
N GLN A 610 -30.71 0.27 -12.59
CA GLN A 610 -30.66 0.67 -11.19
C GLN A 610 -31.99 1.22 -10.65
N PHE A 611 -32.96 1.55 -11.52
CA PHE A 611 -34.31 1.93 -11.08
C PHE A 611 -35.22 0.73 -10.84
N THR A 612 -34.76 -0.50 -11.10
CA THR A 612 -35.55 -1.72 -10.89
C THR A 612 -35.28 -2.33 -9.51
N LEU A 613 -36.33 -2.69 -8.77
CA LEU A 613 -36.21 -3.38 -7.47
C LEU A 613 -35.42 -4.71 -7.58
N ARG A 614 -35.46 -5.35 -8.75
CA ARG A 614 -34.70 -6.57 -9.04
C ARG A 614 -33.19 -6.36 -8.93
N HIS A 615 -32.67 -5.19 -9.33
CA HIS A 615 -31.25 -4.85 -9.23
C HIS A 615 -30.76 -4.89 -7.78
N TRP A 616 -31.53 -4.27 -6.88
CA TRP A 616 -31.19 -4.17 -5.46
C TRP A 616 -31.38 -5.47 -4.69
N LEU A 617 -32.33 -6.31 -5.09
CA LEU A 617 -32.65 -7.56 -4.36
C LEU A 617 -31.83 -8.78 -4.80
N LEU A 618 -31.35 -8.85 -6.04
CA LEU A 618 -30.65 -10.02 -6.57
C LEU A 618 -29.20 -10.15 -6.06
N VAL A 619 -28.78 -11.38 -5.74
CA VAL A 619 -27.41 -11.76 -5.30
C VAL A 619 -26.76 -12.69 -6.33
#